data_AF-A0A6G1DGY2-F1
#
_entry.id   AF-A0A6G1DGY2-F1
#
_cell.length_a   1.000
_cell.length_b   1.000
_cell.length_c   1.000
_cell.angle_alpha   90.00
_cell.angle_beta   90.00
_cell.angle_gamma   90.00
#
_symmetry.space_group_name_H-M   'P 1'
#
loop_
_entity.id
_entity.type
_entity.pdbx_description
1 polymer ?
#
loop_
_entity_poly.entity_id
_entity_poly.type
_entity_poly.pdbx_seq_one_letter_code
_entity_poly.pdbx_strand_id
1 'polypeptide(L)'
;MLLEVHESQRGDAANSLVYEANLRLRDPVYGCMGAILTLQQQVQALEAELAAVRAEIVKHKYRPAAAATATAATVLPSSHASQLLAASGRGRLPVAGMMGVTTATLPASASSSSSTLYAAASSSTDYSSITNENVPYFS
;
A
#
# COMPACT_ATOMS: atom_id res chain seq x y z
N MET A 1 -20.09 21.60 -29.46
CA MET A 1 -19.31 21.53 -28.20
C MET A 1 -18.96 22.90 -27.62
N LEU A 2 -17.90 23.63 -28.03
CA LEU A 2 -17.56 24.88 -27.30
C LEU A 2 -18.62 26.00 -27.42
N LEU A 3 -19.36 26.05 -28.54
CA LEU A 3 -20.45 27.02 -28.72
C LEU A 3 -21.69 26.69 -27.87
N GLU A 4 -21.82 25.46 -27.38
CA GLU A 4 -22.88 25.05 -26.44
C GLU A 4 -22.56 25.44 -24.99
N VAL A 5 -21.31 25.83 -24.72
CA VAL A 5 -20.83 26.25 -23.40
C VAL A 5 -20.87 27.78 -23.31
N HIS A 6 -21.28 28.29 -22.14
CA HIS A 6 -21.27 29.73 -21.84
C HIS A 6 -19.86 30.31 -22.01
N GLU A 7 -19.74 31.54 -22.52
CA GLU A 7 -18.46 32.14 -22.92
C GLU A 7 -17.39 32.10 -21.83
N SER A 8 -17.78 32.38 -20.59
CA SER A 8 -16.88 32.36 -19.44
C SER A 8 -16.24 30.99 -19.16
N GLN A 9 -16.87 29.89 -19.58
CA GLN A 9 -16.41 28.52 -19.32
C GLN A 9 -15.77 27.86 -20.55
N ARG A 10 -15.79 28.52 -21.71
CA ARG A 10 -15.25 27.95 -22.96
C ARG A 10 -13.76 27.63 -22.87
N GLY A 11 -12.99 28.45 -22.14
CA GLY A 11 -11.56 28.19 -21.92
C GLY A 11 -11.31 26.91 -21.13
N ASP A 12 -12.07 26.68 -20.06
CA ASP A 12 -11.96 25.46 -19.24
C ASP A 12 -12.44 24.22 -19.99
N ALA A 13 -13.53 24.34 -20.74
CA ALA A 13 -14.02 23.29 -21.63
C ALA A 13 -12.98 22.92 -22.71
N ALA A 14 -12.32 23.92 -23.30
CA ALA A 14 -11.26 23.67 -24.28
C ALA A 14 -10.06 22.94 -23.64
N ASN A 15 -9.64 23.35 -22.44
CA ASN A 15 -8.57 22.67 -21.71
C ASN A 15 -8.93 21.21 -21.40
N SER A 16 -10.16 20.95 -20.98
CA SER A 16 -10.65 19.59 -20.72
C SER A 16 -10.62 18.73 -21.99
N LEU A 17 -11.07 19.27 -23.14
CA LEU A 17 -11.02 18.56 -24.43
C LEU A 17 -9.59 18.26 -24.87
N VAL A 18 -8.66 19.21 -24.69
CA VAL A 18 -7.23 19.01 -24.99
C VAL A 18 -6.64 17.91 -24.10
N TYR A 19 -6.97 17.93 -22.81
CA TYR A 19 -6.53 16.90 -21.87
C TYR A 19 -7.02 15.51 -22.30
N GLU A 20 -8.32 15.36 -22.60
CA GLU A 20 -8.89 14.09 -23.08
C GLU A 20 -8.27 13.62 -24.41
N ALA A 21 -8.05 14.53 -25.35
CA ALA A 21 -7.43 14.22 -26.63
C ALA A 21 -5.99 13.73 -26.45
N ASN A 22 -5.21 14.39 -25.58
CA ASN A 22 -3.84 13.98 -25.27
C ASN A 22 -3.79 12.59 -24.64
N LEU A 23 -4.75 12.24 -23.80
CA LEU A 23 -4.83 10.89 -23.23
C LEU A 23 -5.17 9.85 -24.29
N ARG A 24 -6.08 10.14 -25.23
CA ARG A 24 -6.37 9.23 -26.35
C ARG A 24 -5.18 9.05 -27.31
N LEU A 25 -4.32 10.06 -27.46
CA LEU A 25 -3.09 9.92 -28.25
C LEU A 25 -2.09 8.96 -27.59
N ARG A 26 -2.01 8.98 -26.25
CA ARG A 26 -1.10 8.13 -25.47
C ARG A 26 -1.65 6.72 -25.24
N ASP A 27 -2.96 6.62 -25.07
CA ASP A 27 -3.71 5.39 -24.88
C ASP A 27 -4.94 5.42 -25.80
N PRO A 28 -4.85 4.86 -27.02
CA PRO A 28 -5.93 4.92 -28.00
C PRO A 28 -7.14 4.06 -27.63
N VAL A 29 -7.01 3.14 -26.67
CA VAL A 29 -8.11 2.25 -26.27
C VAL A 29 -8.85 2.84 -25.07
N TYR A 30 -8.14 3.19 -24.01
CA TYR A 30 -8.78 3.62 -22.76
C TYR A 30 -8.68 5.12 -22.48
N GLY A 31 -7.69 5.84 -23.02
CA GLY A 31 -7.56 7.30 -22.88
C GLY A 31 -7.81 7.81 -21.44
N CYS A 32 -8.76 8.74 -21.29
CA CYS A 32 -9.16 9.27 -19.97
C CYS A 32 -9.86 8.24 -19.07
N MET A 33 -10.55 7.25 -19.66
CA MET A 33 -11.16 6.17 -18.91
C MET A 33 -10.11 5.31 -18.19
N GLY A 34 -8.95 5.08 -18.81
CA GLY A 34 -7.84 4.36 -18.17
C GLY A 34 -7.33 5.06 -16.91
N ALA A 35 -7.26 6.39 -16.93
CA ALA A 35 -6.91 7.18 -15.75
C ALA A 35 -7.97 7.05 -14.64
N ILE A 36 -9.26 7.12 -15.00
CA ILE A 36 -10.38 6.94 -14.06
C ILE A 36 -10.30 5.56 -13.38
N LEU A 37 -10.12 4.49 -14.16
CA LEU A 37 -10.04 3.12 -13.63
C LEU A 37 -8.85 2.96 -12.68
N THR A 38 -7.70 3.52 -13.04
CA THR A 38 -6.51 3.48 -12.19
C THR A 38 -6.75 4.18 -10.86
N LEU A 39 -7.37 5.36 -10.88
CA LEU A 39 -7.72 6.09 -9.66
C LEU A 39 -8.73 5.31 -8.81
N GLN A 40 -9.74 4.68 -9.43
CA GLN A 40 -10.70 3.84 -8.71
C GLN A 40 -10.01 2.67 -8.00
N GLN A 41 -9.06 2.01 -8.66
CA GLN A 41 -8.27 0.94 -8.05
C GLN A 41 -7.42 1.44 -6.89
N GLN A 42 -6.81 2.62 -7.02
CA GLN A 42 -6.02 3.23 -5.94
C GLN A 42 -6.89 3.56 -4.72
N VAL A 43 -8.08 4.11 -4.94
CA VAL A 43 -9.05 4.38 -3.86
C VAL A 43 -9.44 3.07 -3.17
N GLN A 44 -9.78 2.03 -3.92
CA GLN A 44 -10.13 0.72 -3.35
C GLN A 44 -8.98 0.10 -2.55
N ALA A 45 -7.75 0.20 -3.05
CA ALA A 45 -6.57 -0.30 -2.34
C ALA A 45 -6.35 0.44 -1.01
N LEU A 46 -6.48 1.77 -1.02
CA LEU A 46 -6.37 2.60 0.18
C LEU A 46 -7.48 2.29 1.20
N GLU A 47 -8.72 2.10 0.72
CA GLU A 47 -9.85 1.71 1.59
C GLU A 47 -9.62 0.34 2.24
N ALA A 48 -9.06 -0.62 1.50
CA ALA A 48 -8.71 -1.94 2.02
C ALA A 48 -7.59 -1.87 3.07
N GLU A 49 -6.56 -1.06 2.84
CA GLU A 49 -5.48 -0.83 3.81
C GLU A 49 -6.03 -0.20 5.09
N LEU A 50 -6.88 0.82 4.95
CA LEU A 50 -7.55 1.47 6.07
C LEU A 50 -8.38 0.46 6.87
N ALA A 51 -9.17 -0.37 6.19
CA ALA A 51 -9.96 -1.42 6.83
C ALA A 51 -9.08 -2.44 7.58
N ALA A 52 -7.95 -2.85 7.01
CA ALA A 52 -7.00 -3.75 7.65
C ALA A 52 -6.40 -3.13 8.92
N VAL A 53 -5.97 -1.87 8.86
CA VAL A 53 -5.44 -1.14 10.02
C VAL A 53 -6.51 -1.00 11.12
N ARG A 54 -7.76 -0.69 10.75
CA ARG A 54 -8.89 -0.64 11.71
C ARG A 54 -9.12 -2.00 12.37
N ALA A 55 -9.06 -3.09 11.61
CA ALA A 55 -9.22 -4.44 12.14
C ALA A 55 -8.09 -4.80 13.13
N GLU A 56 -6.84 -4.46 12.81
CA GLU A 56 -5.72 -4.66 13.75
C GLU A 56 -5.89 -3.82 15.02
N ILE A 57 -6.31 -2.56 14.92
CA ILE A 57 -6.60 -1.74 16.12
C ILE A 57 -7.63 -2.42 17.02
N VAL A 58 -8.74 -2.89 16.46
CA VAL A 58 -9.79 -3.61 17.22
C VAL A 58 -9.22 -4.88 17.84
N LYS A 59 -8.49 -5.70 17.09
CA LYS A 59 -7.82 -6.91 17.58
C LYS A 59 -6.82 -6.63 18.71
N HIS A 60 -6.14 -5.48 18.69
CA HIS A 60 -5.26 -5.04 19.76
C HIS A 60 -6.01 -4.53 20.99
N LYS A 61 -7.10 -3.78 20.81
CA LYS A 61 -7.90 -3.25 21.93
C LYS A 61 -8.69 -4.33 22.66
N TYR A 62 -9.18 -5.34 21.93
CA TYR A 62 -10.01 -6.41 22.47
C TYR A 62 -9.26 -7.74 22.58
N ARG A 63 -7.92 -7.71 22.60
CA ARG A 63 -7.13 -8.93 22.76
C ARG A 63 -7.51 -9.62 24.07
N PRO A 64 -8.17 -10.78 24.04
CA PRO A 64 -8.44 -11.49 25.28
C PRO A 64 -7.11 -11.96 25.87
N ALA A 65 -6.92 -11.77 27.18
CA ALA A 65 -5.72 -12.18 27.92
C ALA A 65 -5.47 -13.71 27.92
N ALA A 66 -6.30 -14.50 27.22
CA ALA A 66 -6.33 -15.95 27.28
C ALA A 66 -5.33 -16.68 26.34
N ALA A 67 -4.53 -15.97 25.54
CA ALA A 67 -3.54 -16.61 24.66
C ALA A 67 -2.16 -16.82 25.31
N ALA A 68 -1.95 -16.38 26.56
CA ALA A 68 -0.68 -16.55 27.28
C ALA A 68 -0.52 -17.92 27.99
N THR A 69 -1.49 -18.84 27.90
CA THR A 69 -1.45 -20.13 28.61
C THR A 69 -1.76 -21.33 27.72
N ALA A 70 -1.16 -21.40 26.53
CA ALA A 70 -1.26 -22.58 25.65
C ALA A 70 0.10 -23.08 25.12
N THR A 71 1.13 -23.01 25.97
CA THR A 71 2.38 -23.80 25.81
C THR A 71 2.70 -24.63 27.05
N ALA A 72 1.70 -24.90 27.90
CA ALA A 72 1.84 -25.80 29.04
C ALA A 72 2.01 -27.25 28.56
N ALA A 73 3.27 -27.62 28.36
CA ALA A 73 3.87 -28.85 28.84
C ALA A 73 3.11 -30.16 28.54
N THR A 74 3.44 -30.80 27.43
CA THR A 74 3.52 -32.27 27.43
C THR A 74 4.88 -32.67 28.03
N VAL A 75 5.04 -32.43 29.34
CA VAL A 75 6.12 -33.06 30.12
C VAL A 75 5.67 -34.49 30.39
N LEU A 76 6.22 -35.43 29.62
CA LEU A 76 6.06 -36.86 29.87
C LEU A 76 7.19 -37.28 30.84
N PRO A 77 6.90 -37.71 32.09
CA PRO A 77 7.94 -38.23 32.96
C PRO A 77 8.32 -39.64 32.50
N SER A 78 9.62 -39.81 32.23
CA SER A 78 10.25 -41.10 31.93
C SER A 78 10.08 -42.08 33.09
N SER A 79 9.55 -43.28 32.82
CA SER A 79 9.75 -44.47 33.66
C SER A 79 9.70 -45.73 32.80
N HIS A 80 10.83 -46.44 32.77
CA HIS A 80 11.12 -47.72 32.13
C HIS A 80 9.95 -48.72 32.03
N ALA A 81 9.56 -49.13 30.82
CA ALA A 81 9.28 -50.54 30.49
C ALA A 81 9.01 -50.70 28.98
N SER A 82 9.72 -51.67 28.41
CA SER A 82 9.85 -52.04 27.01
C SER A 82 8.54 -52.40 26.31
N GLN A 83 8.30 -51.88 25.11
CA GLN A 83 7.62 -52.62 24.03
C GLN A 83 8.22 -52.22 22.67
N LEU A 84 9.31 -52.89 22.30
CA LEU A 84 9.69 -53.09 20.91
C LEU A 84 8.62 -53.99 20.28
N LEU A 85 7.82 -53.48 19.33
CA LEU A 85 7.08 -54.35 18.43
C LEU A 85 7.18 -53.86 16.98
N ALA A 86 7.99 -54.63 16.26
CA ALA A 86 7.88 -55.05 14.87
C ALA A 86 7.72 -53.97 13.78
N ALA A 87 8.81 -53.88 13.01
CA ALA A 87 8.78 -53.54 11.60
C ALA A 87 7.69 -54.31 10.83
N SER A 88 6.90 -53.58 10.05
CA SER A 88 6.32 -54.12 8.82
C SER A 88 6.03 -53.00 7.84
N GLY A 89 6.50 -53.20 6.61
CA GLY A 89 5.79 -52.73 5.43
C GLY A 89 6.12 -51.32 4.97
N ARG A 90 7.21 -51.23 4.20
CA ARG A 90 7.29 -50.35 3.02
C ARG A 90 5.94 -50.29 2.30
N GLY A 91 5.51 -49.09 1.92
CA GLY A 91 4.48 -48.94 0.88
C GLY A 91 3.58 -47.71 0.94
N ARG A 92 4.07 -46.53 1.34
CA ARG A 92 3.34 -45.27 1.11
C ARG A 92 3.89 -44.63 -0.16
N LEU A 93 3.26 -44.90 -1.29
CA LEU A 93 3.41 -44.06 -2.49
C LEU A 93 2.62 -42.77 -2.24
N PRO A 94 3.25 -41.58 -2.25
CA PRO A 94 2.51 -40.35 -2.39
C PRO A 94 2.02 -40.27 -3.84
N VAL A 95 0.71 -40.13 -4.02
CA VAL A 95 0.11 -39.82 -5.30
C VAL A 95 0.68 -38.48 -5.78
N ALA A 96 1.38 -38.54 -6.91
CA ALA A 96 1.81 -37.37 -7.66
C ALA A 96 0.57 -36.73 -8.30
N GLY A 97 0.32 -35.46 -7.99
CA GLY A 97 -0.78 -34.70 -8.56
C GLY A 97 -0.74 -33.24 -8.18
N MET A 98 0.05 -32.46 -8.96
CA MET A 98 -0.13 -31.05 -9.35
C MET A 98 1.21 -30.30 -9.41
N MET A 99 1.75 -30.16 -10.64
CA MET A 99 2.42 -28.93 -11.08
C MET A 99 1.45 -27.76 -10.82
N GLY A 100 1.79 -26.55 -10.40
CA GLY A 100 3.05 -25.85 -10.24
C GLY A 100 2.63 -24.37 -10.19
N VAL A 101 2.54 -23.80 -8.99
CA VAL A 101 2.27 -22.36 -8.81
C VAL A 101 3.58 -21.72 -8.40
N THR A 102 4.18 -20.94 -9.29
CA THR A 102 5.35 -20.11 -9.01
C THR A 102 4.94 -18.97 -8.08
N THR A 103 5.07 -19.18 -6.77
CA THR A 103 5.04 -18.10 -5.79
C THR A 103 6.36 -17.33 -5.88
N ALA A 104 6.30 -16.12 -6.43
CA ALA A 104 7.43 -15.19 -6.46
C ALA A 104 7.91 -14.93 -5.03
N THR A 105 9.17 -15.26 -4.79
CA THR A 105 9.89 -15.02 -3.55
C THR A 105 10.27 -13.54 -3.48
N LEU A 106 9.80 -12.83 -2.46
CA LEU A 106 10.22 -11.45 -2.14
C LEU A 106 11.72 -11.43 -1.81
N PRO A 107 12.55 -10.55 -2.41
CA PRO A 107 13.88 -10.28 -1.89
C PRO A 107 13.87 -9.13 -0.88
N ALA A 108 14.78 -9.28 0.07
CA ALA A 108 15.02 -8.54 1.29
C ALA A 108 15.09 -7.01 1.20
N SER A 109 14.67 -6.38 2.30
CA SER A 109 14.92 -4.99 2.66
C SER A 109 16.43 -4.68 2.63
N ALA A 110 16.84 -3.80 1.71
CA ALA A 110 18.14 -3.15 1.76
C ALA A 110 17.97 -1.80 2.47
N SER A 111 18.35 -1.76 3.75
CA SER A 111 18.57 -0.52 4.49
C SER A 111 19.82 0.15 3.94
N SER A 112 19.67 1.19 3.13
CA SER A 112 20.81 2.03 2.71
C SER A 112 20.75 3.37 3.43
N SER A 113 21.34 3.38 4.62
CA SER A 113 21.74 4.61 5.31
C SER A 113 22.82 5.31 4.48
N SER A 114 22.60 6.56 4.07
CA SER A 114 23.68 7.41 3.57
C SER A 114 23.43 8.84 4.00
N SER A 115 24.23 9.24 4.98
CA SER A 115 24.24 10.52 5.64
C SER A 115 25.34 11.42 5.06
N THR A 116 24.91 12.63 4.70
CA THR A 116 25.59 13.94 4.84
C THR A 116 26.59 14.46 3.78
N LEU A 117 26.39 15.76 3.51
CA LEU A 117 27.32 16.86 3.17
C LEU A 117 27.57 17.22 1.70
N TYR A 118 26.84 18.24 1.21
CA TYR A 118 27.38 19.42 0.51
C TYR A 118 26.42 20.59 0.79
N ALA A 119 26.77 21.53 1.67
CA ALA A 119 27.57 22.76 1.44
C ALA A 119 26.71 23.93 0.92
N ALA A 120 26.72 25.01 1.70
CA ALA A 120 25.93 26.22 1.52
C ALA A 120 26.25 26.97 0.21
N ALA A 121 25.20 27.40 -0.49
CA ALA A 121 25.27 28.56 -1.37
C ALA A 121 24.33 29.62 -0.81
N SER A 122 24.91 30.63 -0.19
CA SER A 122 24.23 31.80 0.33
C SER A 122 23.58 32.57 -0.82
N SER A 123 22.25 32.54 -0.93
CA SER A 123 21.49 33.57 -1.64
C SER A 123 20.87 34.49 -0.60
N SER A 124 21.46 35.67 -0.43
CA SER A 124 20.95 36.75 0.40
C SER A 124 19.54 37.12 -0.01
N THR A 125 18.58 36.97 0.90
CA THR A 125 17.33 37.72 0.83
C THR A 125 16.99 38.12 2.25
N ASP A 126 17.24 39.39 2.54
CA ASP A 126 17.09 40.03 3.84
C ASP A 126 15.64 39.99 4.30
N TYR A 127 15.30 39.01 5.14
CA TYR A 127 14.07 39.04 5.94
C TYR A 127 14.30 39.91 7.17
N SER A 128 14.24 41.23 7.00
CA SER A 128 14.22 42.17 8.13
C SER A 128 13.31 43.36 7.86
N SER A 129 12.01 43.15 8.14
CA SER A 129 11.06 44.12 8.70
C SER A 129 9.63 43.75 8.30
N ILE A 130 8.97 42.92 9.10
CA ILE A 130 7.50 42.96 9.15
C ILE A 130 7.15 44.18 10.02
N THR A 131 6.93 45.32 9.38
CA THR A 131 6.18 46.41 9.99
C THR A 131 4.70 46.05 9.88
N ASN A 132 4.07 45.86 11.04
CA ASN A 132 2.66 45.52 11.16
C ASN A 132 1.79 46.74 10.78
N GLU A 133 1.57 46.96 9.49
CA GLU A 133 0.67 48.00 8.98
C GLU A 133 -0.61 47.33 8.44
N ASN A 134 -1.67 47.53 9.21
CA ASN A 134 -3.05 47.17 8.96
C ASN A 134 -3.55 47.77 7.62
N VAL A 135 -3.89 46.92 6.63
CA VAL A 135 -4.65 47.33 5.44
C VAL A 135 -5.86 46.40 5.25
N PRO A 136 -7.10 46.93 5.26
CA PRO A 136 -8.33 46.13 5.27
C PRO A 136 -8.64 45.59 3.87
N TYR A 137 -8.86 44.28 3.78
CA TYR A 137 -9.22 43.59 2.55
C TYR A 137 -10.74 43.48 2.45
N PHE A 138 -11.41 44.51 1.91
CA PHE A 138 -12.76 44.39 1.35
C PHE A 138 -13.04 45.53 0.36
N SER A 139 -13.21 45.17 -0.92
CA SER A 139 -14.03 45.86 -1.92
C SER A 139 -14.38 44.84 -3.00
#